data_AF-A0A497QU86-F1
#
_entry.id   AF-A0A497QU86-F1
#
_cell.length_a   1.000
_cell.length_b   1.000
_cell.length_c   1.000
_cell.angle_alpha   90.00
_cell.angle_beta   90.00
_cell.angle_gamma   90.00
#
_symmetry.space_group_name_H-M   'P 1'
#
loop_
_entity.id
_entity.type
_entity.pdbx_description
1 polymer ?
#
loop_
_entity_poly.entity_id
_entity_poly.type
_entity_poly.pdbx_seq_one_letter_code
_entity_poly.pdbx_strand_id
1 'polypeptide(L)'
;MSVKSFRKCLCKLTQQLPILNQRSFWLWLLLSIITFGIGGLIYLYLNLDDLNRLDKYPRPANVPSTKNETVILILLALCLPPIGLFVAMYVKFHKLQRYLAAHPVRGSQQVASGGKVLTIMLFSAFMSVASSLVYRIKMYFFPGPIGPVVYVTTALIGIVGLILAIVLLVYNYHWQEAYNERVRLLTENNTPNDLPLR
;
A
#
# COMPACT_ATOMS: atom_id res chain seq x y z
N MET A 1 33.13 21.03 23.36
CA MET A 1 32.67 20.31 22.16
C MET A 1 33.59 20.69 20.99
N SER A 2 34.25 19.73 20.33
CA SER A 2 35.28 20.03 19.31
C SER A 2 34.66 20.51 17.98
N VAL A 3 35.28 21.50 17.34
CA VAL A 3 34.94 22.00 15.99
C VAL A 3 34.84 20.87 14.96
N LYS A 4 35.61 19.79 15.13
CA LYS A 4 35.54 18.59 14.27
C LYS A 4 34.22 17.82 14.44
N SER A 5 33.66 17.79 15.66
CA SER A 5 32.35 17.18 15.94
C SER A 5 31.22 18.00 15.32
N PHE A 6 31.31 19.34 15.40
CA PHE A 6 30.34 20.24 14.80
C PHE A 6 30.34 20.19 13.27
N ARG A 7 31.53 20.16 12.63
CA ARG A 7 31.65 19.99 11.16
C ARG A 7 31.12 18.65 10.67
N LYS A 8 31.37 17.55 11.39
CA LYS A 8 30.77 16.25 11.07
C LYS A 8 29.24 16.27 11.19
N CYS A 9 28.70 17.02 12.15
CA CYS A 9 27.27 17.22 12.31
C CYS A 9 26.67 18.01 11.12
N LEU A 10 27.28 19.13 10.75
CA LEU A 10 26.88 19.98 9.62
C LEU A 10 26.98 19.26 8.26
N CYS A 11 28.01 18.46 8.06
CA CYS A 11 28.19 17.70 6.82
C CYS A 11 27.16 16.55 6.69
N LYS A 12 26.65 16.04 7.82
CA LYS A 12 25.53 15.09 7.85
C LYS A 12 24.17 15.79 7.61
N LEU A 13 24.07 17.06 7.99
CA LEU A 13 22.89 17.92 7.76
C LEU A 13 22.74 18.40 6.31
N THR A 14 23.82 18.40 5.53
CA THR A 14 23.82 18.83 4.12
C THR A 14 23.52 17.70 3.13
N GLN A 15 23.29 16.47 3.62
CA GLN A 15 22.82 15.40 2.77
C GLN A 15 21.39 15.74 2.34
N GLN A 16 21.22 16.13 1.06
CA GLN A 16 19.92 16.45 0.50
C GLN A 16 18.95 15.28 0.74
N LEU A 17 17.96 15.50 1.59
CA LEU A 17 16.92 14.51 1.85
C LEU A 17 16.20 14.19 0.53
N PRO A 18 15.88 12.91 0.26
CA PRO A 18 15.20 12.55 -0.97
C PRO A 18 13.84 13.25 -1.01
N ILE A 19 13.48 13.83 -2.16
CA ILE A 19 12.17 14.43 -2.33
C ILE A 19 11.10 13.33 -2.25
N LEU A 20 10.20 13.44 -1.27
CA LEU A 20 9.01 12.61 -1.15
C LEU A 20 7.88 13.26 -1.94
N ASN A 21 7.30 12.51 -2.88
CA ASN A 21 6.22 13.01 -3.72
C ASN A 21 4.87 12.63 -3.11
N GLN A 22 3.97 13.62 -3.00
CA GLN A 22 2.55 13.33 -2.76
C GLN A 22 1.93 12.80 -4.05
N ARG A 23 1.04 11.81 -3.93
CA ARG A 23 0.39 11.17 -5.07
C ARG A 23 -1.12 11.17 -4.92
N SER A 24 -1.82 11.40 -6.03
CA SER A 24 -3.28 11.29 -6.10
C SER A 24 -3.69 9.83 -6.32
N PHE A 25 -4.39 9.24 -5.36
CA PHE A 25 -4.88 7.86 -5.46
C PHE A 25 -5.79 7.66 -6.68
N TRP A 26 -6.73 8.57 -6.91
CA TRP A 26 -7.72 8.46 -7.99
C TRP A 26 -7.09 8.48 -9.38
N LEU A 27 -6.04 9.28 -9.58
CA LEU A 27 -5.29 9.30 -10.83
C LEU A 27 -4.62 7.95 -11.12
N TRP A 28 -3.98 7.36 -10.12
CA TRP A 28 -3.32 6.06 -10.26
C TRP A 28 -4.30 4.90 -10.42
N LEU A 29 -5.47 4.98 -9.75
CA LEU A 29 -6.55 4.03 -9.95
C LEU A 29 -7.07 4.08 -11.40
N LEU A 30 -7.35 5.28 -11.91
CA LEU A 30 -7.78 5.46 -13.29
C LEU A 30 -6.73 4.94 -14.29
N LEU A 31 -5.46 5.26 -14.06
CA LEU A 31 -4.36 4.75 -14.89
C LEU A 31 -4.28 3.22 -14.85
N SER A 32 -4.45 2.62 -13.68
CA SER A 32 -4.49 1.16 -13.53
C SER A 32 -5.64 0.53 -14.32
N ILE A 33 -6.82 1.16 -14.36
CA ILE A 33 -7.96 0.66 -15.14
C ILE A 33 -7.65 0.75 -16.65
N ILE A 34 -7.18 1.90 -17.12
CA ILE A 34 -6.88 2.15 -18.55
C ILE A 34 -5.76 1.24 -19.07
N THR A 35 -4.82 0.87 -18.21
CA THR A 35 -3.65 0.04 -18.57
C THR A 35 -3.81 -1.44 -18.17
N PHE A 36 -5.03 -1.88 -17.86
CA PHE A 36 -5.34 -3.27 -17.45
C PHE A 36 -4.45 -3.79 -16.31
N GLY A 37 -4.15 -2.93 -15.34
CA GLY A 37 -3.40 -3.26 -14.13
C GLY A 37 -1.91 -2.91 -14.15
N ILE A 38 -1.31 -2.63 -15.32
CA ILE A 38 0.11 -2.28 -15.41
C ILE A 38 0.42 -1.02 -14.60
N GLY A 39 -0.42 0.01 -14.72
CA GLY A 39 -0.32 1.24 -13.92
C GLY A 39 -0.43 0.98 -12.41
N GLY A 40 -1.21 -0.02 -12.00
CA GLY A 40 -1.32 -0.46 -10.61
C GLY A 40 -0.03 -1.09 -10.09
N LEU A 41 0.67 -1.89 -10.90
CA LEU A 41 1.98 -2.45 -10.55
C LEU A 41 3.05 -1.37 -10.43
N ILE A 42 3.08 -0.42 -11.36
CA ILE A 42 3.98 0.75 -11.28
C ILE A 42 3.68 1.55 -10.00
N TYR A 43 2.41 1.79 -9.70
CA TYR A 43 2.00 2.48 -8.49
C TYR A 43 2.41 1.73 -7.22
N LEU A 44 2.31 0.40 -7.21
CA LEU A 44 2.79 -0.42 -6.10
C LEU A 44 4.31 -0.32 -5.91
N TYR A 45 5.09 -0.37 -7.00
CA TYR A 45 6.55 -0.14 -6.96
C TYR A 45 6.87 1.22 -6.35
N LEU A 46 6.20 2.27 -6.82
CA LEU A 46 6.42 3.64 -6.33
C LEU A 46 6.08 3.76 -4.85
N ASN A 47 4.96 3.18 -4.39
CA ASN A 47 4.58 3.19 -2.98
C ASN A 47 5.61 2.47 -2.08
N LEU A 48 6.17 1.35 -2.54
CA LEU A 48 7.20 0.61 -1.80
C LEU A 48 8.55 1.34 -1.78
N ASP A 49 8.94 1.97 -2.89
CA ASP A 49 10.13 2.83 -2.96
C ASP A 49 9.99 4.09 -2.09
N ASP A 50 8.81 4.71 -2.12
CA ASP A 50 8.45 5.86 -1.28
C ASP A 50 8.57 5.51 0.22
N LEU A 51 8.15 4.30 0.62
CA LEU A 51 8.41 3.79 1.98
C LEU A 51 9.90 3.62 2.29
N ASN A 52 10.72 3.18 1.35
CA ASN A 52 12.16 3.07 1.55
C ASN A 52 12.83 4.45 1.67
N ARG A 53 12.34 5.43 0.92
CA ARG A 53 12.81 6.82 1.01
C ARG A 53 12.43 7.46 2.35
N LEU A 54 11.25 7.13 2.89
CA LEU A 54 10.81 7.59 4.20
C LEU A 54 11.76 7.14 5.33
N ASP A 55 12.45 6.00 5.17
CA ASP A 55 13.44 5.49 6.15
C ASP A 55 14.67 6.40 6.28
N LYS A 56 14.96 7.20 5.25
CA LYS A 56 16.11 8.12 5.20
C LYS A 56 15.90 9.40 6.00
N TYR A 57 14.66 9.70 6.38
CA TYR A 57 14.34 10.87 7.20
C TYR A 57 14.72 10.64 8.66
N PRO A 58 15.16 11.70 9.38
CA PRO A 58 15.44 11.59 10.81
C PRO A 58 14.23 11.03 11.56
N ARG A 59 14.45 9.97 12.33
CA ARG A 59 13.40 9.29 13.09
C ARG A 59 13.91 8.88 14.48
N PRO A 60 13.04 8.90 15.50
CA PRO A 60 13.38 8.37 16.81
C PRO A 60 13.80 6.90 16.77
N ALA A 61 14.69 6.48 17.69
CA ALA A 61 15.26 5.13 17.70
C ALA A 61 14.23 4.00 17.92
N ASN A 62 13.08 4.32 18.53
CA ASN A 62 11.97 3.39 18.75
C ASN A 62 11.06 3.22 17.53
N VAL A 63 11.24 4.00 16.46
CA VAL A 63 10.45 3.86 15.23
C VAL A 63 11.03 2.72 14.39
N PRO A 64 10.24 1.73 13.94
CA PRO A 64 10.74 0.62 13.15
C PRO A 64 11.09 1.06 11.72
N SER A 65 12.06 0.38 11.11
CA SER A 65 12.50 0.68 9.75
C SER A 65 11.44 0.34 8.70
N THR A 66 11.23 1.27 7.76
CA THR A 66 10.35 1.08 6.60
C THR A 66 11.06 0.41 5.42
N LYS A 67 12.38 0.20 5.51
CA LYS A 67 13.19 -0.45 4.48
C LYS A 67 12.64 -1.84 4.13
N ASN A 68 12.55 -2.11 2.84
CA ASN A 68 12.09 -3.34 2.22
C ASN A 68 12.85 -3.60 0.91
N GLU A 69 12.72 -4.81 0.37
CA GLU A 69 13.35 -5.22 -0.89
C GLU A 69 12.38 -5.01 -2.06
N THR A 70 12.11 -3.74 -2.43
CA THR A 70 11.10 -3.37 -3.44
C THR A 70 11.23 -4.18 -4.73
N VAL A 71 12.45 -4.32 -5.25
CA VAL A 71 12.70 -5.04 -6.51
C VAL A 71 12.28 -6.50 -6.40
N ILE A 72 12.62 -7.18 -5.30
CA ILE A 72 12.25 -8.58 -5.07
C ILE A 72 10.72 -8.72 -4.94
N LEU A 73 10.06 -7.81 -4.23
CA LEU A 73 8.61 -7.81 -4.08
C LEU A 73 7.87 -7.63 -5.41
N ILE A 74 8.37 -6.75 -6.28
CA ILE A 74 7.77 -6.51 -7.60
C ILE A 74 8.06 -7.65 -8.56
N LEU A 75 9.27 -8.22 -8.56
CA LEU A 75 9.58 -9.43 -9.33
C LEU A 75 8.68 -10.59 -8.89
N LEU A 76 8.46 -10.76 -7.58
CA LEU A 76 7.55 -11.77 -7.06
C LEU A 76 6.10 -11.53 -7.52
N ALA A 77 5.63 -10.28 -7.52
CA ALA A 77 4.30 -9.91 -8.02
C ALA A 77 4.15 -10.11 -9.54
N LEU A 78 5.24 -10.04 -10.31
CA LEU A 78 5.22 -10.30 -11.74
C LEU A 78 5.24 -11.81 -12.05
N CYS A 79 6.11 -12.57 -11.37
CA CYS A 79 6.31 -13.99 -11.62
C CYS A 79 5.22 -14.88 -10.99
N LEU A 80 4.64 -14.46 -9.87
CA LEU A 80 3.61 -15.21 -9.13
C LEU A 80 2.42 -14.30 -8.75
N PRO A 81 1.64 -13.77 -9.70
CA PRO A 81 0.75 -12.64 -9.45
C PRO A 81 -0.17 -12.71 -8.24
N PRO A 82 -0.94 -13.77 -7.95
CA PRO A 82 -1.76 -13.73 -6.75
C PRO A 82 -0.90 -13.67 -5.49
N ILE A 83 0.12 -14.54 -5.38
CA ILE A 83 0.95 -14.66 -4.17
C ILE A 83 1.83 -13.42 -3.99
N GLY A 84 2.54 -12.99 -5.03
CA GLY A 84 3.44 -11.85 -4.97
C GLY A 84 2.71 -10.54 -4.70
N LEU A 85 1.53 -10.34 -5.28
CA LEU A 85 0.69 -9.18 -4.93
C LEU A 85 0.24 -9.23 -3.47
N PHE A 86 -0.13 -10.39 -2.94
CA PHE A 86 -0.54 -10.52 -1.54
C PHE A 86 0.61 -10.17 -0.59
N VAL A 87 1.81 -10.67 -0.86
CA VAL A 87 3.00 -10.37 -0.05
C VAL A 87 3.37 -8.89 -0.15
N ALA A 88 3.41 -8.32 -1.36
CA ALA A 88 3.75 -6.91 -1.56
C ALA A 88 2.75 -5.97 -0.87
N MET A 89 1.45 -6.27 -0.96
CA MET A 89 0.40 -5.51 -0.28
C MET A 89 0.47 -5.65 1.24
N TYR A 90 0.72 -6.85 1.75
CA TYR A 90 0.95 -7.07 3.18
C TYR A 90 2.11 -6.20 3.69
N VAL A 91 3.27 -6.24 3.00
CA VAL A 91 4.46 -5.45 3.38
C VAL A 91 4.16 -3.96 3.33
N LYS A 92 3.52 -3.47 2.26
CA LYS A 92 3.11 -2.07 2.08
C LYS A 92 2.32 -1.56 3.28
N PHE A 93 1.26 -2.27 3.68
CA PHE A 93 0.39 -1.84 4.78
C PHE A 93 1.06 -2.02 6.15
N HIS A 94 1.69 -3.16 6.38
CA HIS A 94 2.33 -3.48 7.65
C HIS A 94 3.45 -2.52 8.03
N LYS A 95 4.31 -2.17 7.05
CA LYS A 95 5.44 -1.25 7.28
C LYS A 95 4.97 0.16 7.60
N LEU A 96 4.02 0.71 6.83
CA LEU A 96 3.49 2.04 7.09
C LEU A 96 2.77 2.09 8.44
N GLN A 97 1.91 1.11 8.73
CA GLN A 97 1.17 1.06 9.99
C GLN A 97 2.11 1.05 11.20
N ARG A 98 3.14 0.17 11.20
CA ARG A 98 4.12 0.08 12.28
C ARG A 98 4.93 1.36 12.43
N TYR A 99 5.32 1.98 11.31
CA TYR A 99 6.03 3.25 11.32
C TYR A 99 5.19 4.36 11.96
N LEU A 100 3.94 4.53 11.52
CA LEU A 100 3.03 5.56 12.03
C LEU A 100 2.66 5.33 13.50
N ALA A 101 2.44 4.07 13.92
CA ALA A 101 2.07 3.74 15.29
C ALA A 101 3.18 4.06 16.32
N ALA A 102 4.45 3.93 15.93
CA ALA A 102 5.59 4.21 16.80
C ALA A 102 6.05 5.68 16.77
N HIS A 103 5.56 6.47 15.80
CA HIS A 103 6.02 7.84 15.61
C HIS A 103 5.38 8.80 16.65
N PRO A 104 6.14 9.72 17.28
CA PRO A 104 5.60 10.64 18.30
C PRO A 104 4.56 11.61 17.74
N VAL A 105 4.79 12.11 16.52
CA VAL A 105 3.81 12.92 15.78
C VAL A 105 2.78 11.96 15.17
N ARG A 106 1.61 11.86 15.81
CA ARG A 106 0.49 11.05 15.32
C ARG A 106 -0.26 11.83 14.24
N GLY A 107 -0.41 11.21 13.08
CA GLY A 107 -1.36 11.67 12.06
C GLY A 107 -2.79 11.42 12.48
N SER A 108 -3.72 12.06 11.79
CA SER A 108 -5.16 11.88 11.99
C SER A 108 -5.66 10.54 11.43
N GLN A 109 -5.01 10.00 10.40
CA GLN A 109 -5.47 8.80 9.71
C GLN A 109 -4.96 7.49 10.32
N GLN A 110 -5.89 6.57 10.59
CA GLN A 110 -5.57 5.19 10.94
C GLN A 110 -5.43 4.33 9.67
N VAL A 111 -4.29 3.65 9.51
CA VAL A 111 -4.04 2.73 8.40
C VAL A 111 -4.45 1.32 8.80
N ALA A 112 -5.12 0.60 7.90
CA ALA A 112 -5.44 -0.81 8.09
C ALA A 112 -4.18 -1.66 8.31
N SER A 113 -4.27 -2.71 9.12
CA SER A 113 -3.13 -3.60 9.32
C SER A 113 -2.87 -4.47 8.10
N GLY A 114 -1.61 -4.80 7.85
CA GLY A 114 -1.24 -5.70 6.77
C GLY A 114 -1.98 -7.05 6.85
N GLY A 115 -2.19 -7.57 8.07
CA GLY A 115 -2.98 -8.78 8.29
C GLY A 115 -4.45 -8.64 7.85
N LYS A 116 -5.12 -7.53 8.18
CA LYS A 116 -6.51 -7.28 7.74
C LYS A 116 -6.61 -7.22 6.22
N VAL A 117 -5.69 -6.52 5.56
CA VAL A 117 -5.65 -6.43 4.10
C VAL A 117 -5.44 -7.81 3.48
N LEU A 118 -4.47 -8.58 4.00
CA LEU A 118 -4.17 -9.92 3.51
C LEU A 118 -5.39 -10.85 3.63
N THR A 119 -6.09 -10.84 4.77
CA THR A 119 -7.30 -11.66 4.97
C THR A 119 -8.38 -11.32 3.95
N ILE A 120 -8.61 -10.04 3.68
CA ILE A 120 -9.61 -9.62 2.69
C ILE A 120 -9.20 -10.05 1.27
N MET A 121 -7.92 -9.92 0.91
CA MET A 121 -7.41 -10.36 -0.39
C MET A 121 -7.55 -11.88 -0.57
N LEU A 122 -7.18 -12.66 0.44
CA LEU A 122 -7.33 -14.12 0.43
C LEU A 122 -8.79 -14.53 0.31
N PHE A 123 -9.68 -13.88 1.07
CA PHE A 123 -11.11 -14.16 1.01
C PHE A 123 -11.72 -13.77 -0.34
N SER A 124 -11.32 -12.63 -0.90
CA SER A 124 -11.74 -12.19 -2.24
C SER A 124 -11.30 -13.19 -3.32
N ALA A 125 -10.04 -13.64 -3.28
CA ALA A 125 -9.52 -14.64 -4.21
C ALA A 125 -10.24 -16.00 -4.07
N PHE A 126 -10.51 -16.44 -2.84
CA PHE A 126 -11.29 -17.63 -2.56
C PHE A 126 -12.69 -17.54 -3.18
N MET A 127 -13.39 -16.42 -3.00
CA MET A 127 -14.72 -16.19 -3.58
C MET A 127 -14.69 -16.24 -5.12
N SER A 128 -13.67 -15.68 -5.76
CA SER A 128 -13.50 -15.76 -7.22
C SER A 128 -13.29 -17.19 -7.71
N VAL A 129 -12.44 -17.96 -7.03
CA VAL A 129 -12.20 -19.37 -7.37
C VAL A 129 -13.46 -20.21 -7.15
N ALA A 130 -14.14 -20.03 -6.01
CA ALA A 130 -15.38 -20.72 -5.68
C ALA A 130 -16.47 -20.43 -6.74
N SER A 131 -16.63 -19.17 -7.14
CA SER A 131 -17.56 -18.77 -8.20
C SER A 131 -17.27 -19.49 -9.53
N SER A 132 -16.00 -19.51 -9.96
CA SER A 132 -15.60 -20.21 -11.18
C SER A 132 -15.84 -21.71 -11.12
N LEU A 133 -15.55 -22.32 -9.96
CA LEU A 133 -15.73 -23.75 -9.74
C LEU A 133 -17.22 -24.14 -9.79
N VAL A 134 -18.08 -23.39 -9.09
CA VAL A 134 -19.55 -23.60 -9.10
C VAL A 134 -20.09 -23.52 -10.54
N TYR A 135 -19.65 -22.52 -11.30
CA TYR A 135 -20.03 -22.37 -12.70
C TYR A 135 -19.61 -23.57 -13.56
N ARG A 136 -18.37 -24.05 -13.40
CA ARG A 136 -17.86 -25.23 -14.14
C ARG A 136 -18.59 -26.51 -13.74
N ILE A 137 -18.84 -26.74 -12.45
CA ILE A 137 -19.58 -27.92 -11.97
C ILE A 137 -20.97 -27.95 -12.62
N LYS A 138 -21.68 -26.82 -12.67
CA LYS A 138 -22.97 -26.73 -13.36
C LYS A 138 -22.88 -27.09 -14.83
N MET A 139 -21.84 -26.63 -15.53
CA MET A 139 -21.66 -26.92 -16.96
C MET A 139 -21.52 -28.42 -17.23
N TYR A 140 -20.85 -29.18 -16.35
CA TYR A 140 -20.60 -30.61 -16.55
C TYR A 140 -21.69 -31.53 -16.00
N PHE A 141 -22.25 -31.21 -14.83
CA PHE A 141 -23.11 -32.17 -14.09
C PHE A 141 -24.61 -31.86 -14.18
N PHE A 142 -25.00 -30.62 -14.48
CA PHE A 142 -26.40 -30.20 -14.41
C PHE A 142 -26.85 -29.45 -15.67
N PRO A 143 -26.99 -30.16 -16.81
CA PRO A 143 -27.54 -29.57 -18.04
C PRO A 143 -29.05 -29.24 -17.94
N GLY A 144 -29.72 -29.69 -16.87
CA GLY A 144 -31.16 -29.53 -16.65
C GLY A 144 -31.61 -28.17 -16.09
N PRO A 145 -32.88 -28.04 -15.66
CA PRO A 145 -33.52 -26.78 -15.28
C PRO A 145 -32.99 -26.16 -13.97
N ILE A 146 -31.97 -26.72 -13.34
CA ILE A 146 -31.32 -26.18 -12.12
C ILE A 146 -30.48 -24.92 -12.44
N GLY A 147 -30.32 -24.60 -13.74
CA GLY A 147 -29.59 -23.44 -14.23
C GLY A 147 -29.84 -22.13 -13.45
N PRO A 148 -31.09 -21.69 -13.23
CA PRO A 148 -31.39 -20.44 -12.54
C PRO A 148 -30.83 -20.35 -11.13
N VAL A 149 -30.90 -21.44 -10.35
CA VAL A 149 -30.38 -21.47 -8.97
C VAL A 149 -28.88 -21.24 -8.97
N VAL A 150 -28.14 -21.91 -9.86
CA VAL A 150 -26.69 -21.73 -9.96
C VAL A 150 -26.31 -20.32 -10.41
N TYR A 151 -27.08 -19.71 -11.33
CA TYR A 151 -26.83 -18.32 -11.73
C TYR A 151 -27.02 -17.35 -10.57
N VAL A 152 -28.08 -17.54 -9.76
CA VAL A 152 -28.32 -16.72 -8.57
C VAL A 152 -27.18 -16.90 -7.56
N THR A 153 -26.77 -18.13 -7.27
CA THR A 153 -25.64 -18.38 -6.33
C THR A 153 -24.34 -17.76 -6.83
N THR A 154 -24.02 -17.92 -8.12
CA THR A 154 -22.82 -17.34 -8.74
C THR A 154 -22.85 -15.81 -8.67
N ALA A 155 -24.02 -15.20 -8.93
CA ALA A 155 -24.22 -13.77 -8.83
C ALA A 155 -24.03 -13.25 -7.40
N LEU A 156 -24.58 -13.93 -6.39
CA LEU A 156 -24.40 -13.57 -4.98
C LEU A 156 -22.93 -13.63 -4.55
N ILE A 157 -22.20 -14.69 -4.96
CA ILE A 157 -20.75 -14.79 -4.73
C ILE A 157 -20.01 -13.62 -5.39
N GLY A 158 -20.40 -13.27 -6.62
CA GLY A 158 -19.86 -12.11 -7.34
C GLY A 158 -20.08 -10.79 -6.61
N ILE A 159 -21.27 -10.55 -6.06
CA ILE A 159 -21.59 -9.35 -5.26
C ILE A 159 -20.71 -9.27 -4.01
N VAL A 160 -20.53 -10.37 -3.28
CA VAL A 160 -19.62 -10.39 -2.12
C VAL A 160 -18.18 -10.08 -2.55
N GLY A 161 -17.71 -10.68 -3.65
CA GLY A 161 -16.40 -10.38 -4.23
C GLY A 161 -16.23 -8.89 -4.56
N LEU A 162 -17.25 -8.27 -5.15
CA LEU A 162 -17.25 -6.84 -5.48
C LEU A 162 -17.18 -5.96 -4.22
N ILE A 163 -17.95 -6.28 -3.18
CA ILE A 163 -17.91 -5.56 -1.90
C ILE A 163 -16.50 -5.61 -1.30
N LEU A 164 -15.87 -6.79 -1.28
CA LEU A 164 -14.50 -6.94 -0.77
C LEU A 164 -13.49 -6.13 -1.60
N ALA A 165 -13.65 -6.08 -2.92
CA ALA A 165 -12.81 -5.26 -3.80
C ALA A 165 -12.97 -3.76 -3.48
N ILE A 166 -14.20 -3.28 -3.24
CA ILE A 166 -14.45 -1.89 -2.84
C ILE A 166 -13.78 -1.59 -1.48
N VAL A 167 -13.88 -2.51 -0.52
CA VAL A 167 -13.19 -2.35 0.78
C VAL A 167 -11.67 -2.25 0.60
N LEU A 168 -11.08 -3.06 -0.28
CA LEU A 168 -9.65 -2.97 -0.59
C LEU A 168 -9.27 -1.63 -1.26
N LEU A 169 -10.14 -1.08 -2.12
CA LEU A 169 -9.93 0.25 -2.71
C LEU A 169 -9.94 1.34 -1.64
N VAL A 170 -10.91 1.30 -0.72
CA VAL A 170 -11.00 2.23 0.42
C VAL A 170 -9.75 2.14 1.31
N TYR A 171 -9.25 0.94 1.57
CA TYR A 171 -8.00 0.77 2.33
C TYR A 171 -6.78 1.34 1.61
N ASN A 172 -6.69 1.20 0.28
CA ASN A 172 -5.60 1.80 -0.48
C ASN A 172 -5.68 3.34 -0.50
N TYR A 173 -6.88 3.89 -0.58
CA TYR A 173 -7.11 5.33 -0.47
C TYR A 173 -6.64 5.87 0.88
N HIS A 174 -7.08 5.28 1.99
CA HIS A 174 -6.65 5.69 3.33
C HIS A 174 -5.16 5.51 3.57
N TRP A 175 -4.55 4.45 3.00
CA TRP A 175 -3.11 4.28 3.04
C TRP A 175 -2.39 5.45 2.35
N GLN A 176 -2.87 5.87 1.17
CA GLN A 176 -2.25 6.97 0.41
C GLN A 176 -2.41 8.31 1.14
N GLU A 177 -3.58 8.57 1.71
CA GLU A 177 -3.83 9.78 2.50
C GLU A 177 -2.94 9.86 3.74
N ALA A 178 -2.84 8.76 4.50
CA ALA A 178 -1.96 8.71 5.67
C ALA A 178 -0.47 8.91 5.29
N TYR A 179 -0.05 8.36 4.15
CA TYR A 179 1.29 8.60 3.62
C TYR A 179 1.49 10.07 3.21
N ASN A 180 0.56 10.66 2.46
CA ASN A 180 0.62 12.06 2.02
C ASN A 180 0.63 13.04 3.20
N GLU A 181 -0.21 12.81 4.21
CA GLU A 181 -0.23 13.57 5.48
C GLU A 181 1.14 13.52 6.14
N ARG A 182 1.75 12.33 6.19
CA ARG A 182 3.09 12.16 6.78
C ARG A 182 4.17 12.92 6.01
N VAL A 183 4.14 12.87 4.69
CA VAL A 183 5.04 13.66 3.83
C VAL A 183 4.87 15.15 4.11
N ARG A 184 3.61 15.62 4.20
CA ARG A 184 3.31 17.04 4.47
C ARG A 184 3.91 17.52 5.79
N LEU A 185 3.70 16.76 6.87
CA LEU A 185 4.26 17.07 8.19
C LEU A 185 5.79 17.08 8.21
N LEU A 186 6.44 16.21 7.43
CA LEU A 186 7.89 16.22 7.28
C LEU A 186 8.37 17.44 6.51
N THR A 187 7.66 17.87 5.48
CA THR A 187 8.02 19.07 4.72
C THR A 187 7.85 20.32 5.58
N GLU A 188 6.71 20.47 6.27
CA GLU A 188 6.42 21.62 7.14
C GLU A 188 7.48 21.79 8.24
N ASN A 189 7.87 20.71 8.91
CA ASN A 189 8.88 20.74 9.99
C ASN A 189 10.32 20.97 9.51
N ASN A 190 10.61 20.76 8.21
CA ASN A 190 11.94 20.99 7.65
C ASN A 190 12.08 22.35 6.95
N THR A 191 10.99 23.11 6.80
CA THR A 191 11.05 24.48 6.27
C THR A 191 11.72 25.39 7.30
N PRO A 192 12.87 26.04 6.98
CA PRO A 192 13.59 26.91 7.90
C PRO A 192 12.89 28.26 8.03
N ASN A 193 11.67 28.29 8.59
CA ASN A 193 10.89 29.54 8.75
C ASN A 193 11.16 30.28 10.07
N ASP A 194 12.02 29.74 10.95
CA ASP A 194 12.33 30.34 12.26
C ASP A 194 13.81 30.74 12.44
N LEU A 195 14.51 31.10 11.36
CA LEU A 195 15.72 31.90 11.54
C LEU A 195 15.28 33.36 11.59
N PRO A 196 15.23 34.00 12.79
CA PRO A 196 15.00 35.43 12.84
C PRO A 196 16.09 36.07 11.98
N LEU A 197 15.66 36.85 10.98
CA LEU A 197 16.51 37.80 10.27
C LEU A 197 17.15 38.69 11.32
N ARG A 198 18.36 38.34 11.76
CA ARG A 198 19.22 39.14 12.63
C ARG A 198 20.29 39.78 11.77
#